data_AF-A0AA88CM60-F1
#
_entry.id   AF-A0AA88CM60-F1
#
_cell.length_a   1.000
_cell.length_b   1.000
_cell.length_c   1.000
_cell.angle_alpha   90.00
_cell.angle_beta   90.00
_cell.angle_gamma   90.00
#
_symmetry.space_group_name_H-M   'P 1'
#
loop_
_entity.id
_entity.type
_entity.pdbx_description
1 polymer ?
#
loop_
_entity_poly.entity_id
_entity_poly.type
_entity_poly.pdbx_seq_one_letter_code
_entity_poly.pdbx_strand_id
1 'polypeptide(L)'
;MEMDVEAYLRRRYESQIVDIETVEKEDLDLKNHLSGLRKSYLKLSFDTVQQLMSVKSDLLHVVERNKSKSDATEAYELILSGKREQRPQDFLDCIVDLREYDVPYHVRFAIDNGKFYLLLISSNDVMLERRTDLLQRAEVHVCAFDIETTKLPLKFPDPEYDLIMMISYMVDGQGYLIINRECVGDDIEDLEYTPKPEFEGFFKVTNVKNEVELLKKWFAHMQEVKPGIYVTYNGDYFDWPFLERRAAHHGYKLSDEVGFQCDKNQGECRAKFACHLDCFAWVKRDSYLPQGSQGLKAVTKAKLGYDPLEVNPEDMVRFAMEKPQMMASYSVSDAVATYFLYMTYVHPFIFSLATIIPMPPDEVLRKGSGTLCEMLLMVQAYKANVICPNKHQSDPEKFYNNRLLESETYIGGHVECLESGVFRSDLPTSFKLDPSAYEQLINNLDRDLQYAIRVEGKMDLDTVSNYDEVKNAIFEKAKLLQQHF
;
A
#
# COMPACT_ATOMS: atom_id res chain seq x y z
N MET A 1 -4.88 -11.96 -42.71
CA MET A 1 -3.93 -11.08 -41.99
C MET A 1 -3.75 -11.55 -40.56
N GLU A 2 -4.78 -11.57 -39.70
CA GLU A 2 -4.65 -12.08 -38.31
C GLU A 2 -4.16 -13.54 -38.25
N MET A 3 -4.77 -14.44 -39.03
CA MET A 3 -4.32 -15.84 -39.14
C MET A 3 -2.89 -16.00 -39.65
N ASP A 4 -2.43 -15.07 -40.50
CA ASP A 4 -1.07 -15.12 -41.07
C ASP A 4 -0.04 -14.67 -40.02
N VAL A 5 -0.38 -13.64 -39.23
CA VAL A 5 0.42 -13.19 -38.08
C VAL A 5 0.48 -14.29 -37.02
N GLU A 6 -0.64 -14.96 -36.72
CA GLU A 6 -0.67 -16.11 -35.82
C GLU A 6 0.29 -17.22 -36.28
N ALA A 7 0.15 -17.68 -37.53
CA ALA A 7 0.99 -18.74 -38.09
C ALA A 7 2.49 -18.36 -38.06
N TYR A 8 2.81 -17.10 -38.33
CA TYR A 8 4.16 -16.57 -38.23
C TYR A 8 4.69 -16.63 -36.79
N LEU A 9 3.91 -16.17 -35.80
CA LEU A 9 4.30 -16.17 -34.39
C LEU A 9 4.52 -17.60 -33.87
N ARG A 10 3.62 -18.53 -34.20
CA ARG A 10 3.77 -19.95 -33.84
C ARG A 10 5.07 -20.54 -34.39
N ARG A 11 5.42 -20.22 -35.64
CA ARG A 11 6.65 -20.73 -36.27
C ARG A 11 7.93 -20.08 -35.71
N ARG A 12 7.91 -18.78 -35.42
CA ARG A 12 9.09 -18.06 -34.89
C ARG A 12 9.42 -18.46 -33.46
N TYR A 13 8.39 -18.65 -32.64
CA TYR A 13 8.52 -18.87 -31.20
C TYR A 13 8.01 -20.27 -30.78
N GLU A 14 8.16 -21.27 -31.65
CA GLU A 14 7.63 -22.64 -31.48
C GLU A 14 7.99 -23.27 -30.13
N SER A 15 9.19 -22.98 -29.59
CA SER A 15 9.67 -23.48 -28.30
C SER A 15 9.33 -22.60 -27.09
N GLN A 16 8.68 -21.46 -27.30
CA GLN A 16 8.42 -20.47 -26.24
C GLN A 16 6.93 -20.18 -26.05
N ILE A 17 6.16 -20.12 -27.13
CA ILE A 17 4.70 -19.91 -27.09
C ILE A 17 4.01 -21.27 -27.03
N VAL A 18 3.23 -21.49 -25.98
CA VAL A 18 2.43 -22.70 -25.78
C VAL A 18 1.19 -22.65 -26.67
N ASP A 19 0.50 -21.51 -26.66
CA ASP A 19 -0.73 -21.34 -27.41
C ASP A 19 -0.97 -19.88 -27.84
N ILE A 20 -1.74 -19.73 -28.91
CA ILE A 20 -2.23 -18.45 -29.42
C ILE A 20 -3.74 -18.56 -29.65
N GLU A 21 -4.50 -17.65 -29.05
CA GLU A 21 -5.96 -17.61 -29.16
C GLU A 21 -6.41 -16.22 -29.65
N THR A 22 -7.33 -16.18 -30.61
CA THR A 22 -8.01 -14.94 -30.98
C THR A 22 -9.10 -14.62 -29.96
N VAL A 23 -8.98 -13.48 -29.28
CA VAL A 23 -9.94 -13.02 -28.26
C VAL A 23 -10.49 -11.65 -28.62
N GLU A 24 -11.78 -11.43 -28.38
CA GLU A 24 -12.42 -10.13 -28.55
C GLU A 24 -12.50 -9.39 -27.23
N LYS A 25 -12.01 -8.14 -27.19
CA LYS A 25 -12.13 -7.26 -26.02
C LYS A 25 -12.76 -5.93 -26.38
N GLU A 26 -13.40 -5.31 -25.39
CA GLU A 26 -13.86 -3.92 -25.46
C GLU A 26 -12.63 -3.00 -25.41
N ASP A 27 -12.42 -2.22 -26.46
CA ASP A 27 -11.37 -1.21 -26.54
C ASP A 27 -12.03 0.18 -26.55
N LEU A 28 -11.85 0.93 -25.46
CA LEU A 28 -12.51 2.23 -25.28
C LEU A 28 -11.99 3.29 -26.27
N ASP A 29 -10.81 3.07 -26.86
CA ASP A 29 -10.25 3.93 -27.91
C ASP A 29 -10.82 3.60 -29.31
N LEU A 30 -11.56 2.49 -29.45
CA LEU A 30 -12.20 2.11 -30.70
C LEU A 30 -13.41 3.03 -30.99
N LYS A 31 -13.41 3.62 -32.19
CA LYS A 31 -14.55 4.44 -32.65
C LYS A 31 -15.82 3.59 -32.68
N ASN A 32 -16.89 4.12 -32.11
CA ASN A 32 -18.20 3.45 -31.97
C ASN A 32 -18.20 2.18 -31.10
N HIS A 33 -17.25 2.01 -30.16
CA HIS A 33 -17.27 0.87 -29.21
C HIS A 33 -18.61 0.73 -28.46
N LEU A 34 -19.28 1.85 -28.14
CA LEU A 34 -20.61 1.86 -27.50
C LEU A 34 -21.73 1.18 -28.31
N SER A 35 -21.52 0.90 -29.60
CA SER A 35 -22.46 0.13 -30.43
C SER A 35 -22.36 -1.39 -30.23
N GLY A 36 -21.43 -1.85 -29.38
CA GLY A 36 -21.08 -3.27 -29.19
C GLY A 36 -19.94 -3.74 -30.09
N LEU A 37 -19.26 -2.81 -30.79
CA LEU A 37 -18.10 -3.13 -31.61
C LEU A 37 -16.89 -3.46 -30.72
N ARG A 38 -16.33 -4.64 -30.90
CA ARG A 38 -15.14 -5.13 -30.19
C ARG A 38 -13.92 -5.18 -31.10
N LYS A 39 -12.75 -5.24 -30.48
CA LYS A 39 -11.48 -5.41 -31.18
C LYS A 39 -10.92 -6.81 -30.96
N SER A 40 -10.44 -7.42 -32.03
CA SER A 40 -9.75 -8.70 -32.02
C SER A 40 -8.31 -8.53 -31.52
N TYR A 41 -7.85 -9.43 -30.65
CA TYR A 41 -6.51 -9.50 -30.12
C TYR A 41 -5.99 -10.94 -30.19
N LEU A 42 -4.68 -11.12 -30.38
CA LEU A 42 -4.03 -12.42 -30.24
C LEU A 42 -3.49 -12.57 -28.80
N LYS A 43 -4.08 -13.47 -28.02
CA LYS A 43 -3.63 -13.83 -26.67
C LYS A 43 -2.54 -14.88 -26.79
N LEU A 44 -1.35 -14.57 -26.27
CA LEU A 44 -0.20 -15.48 -26.26
C LEU A 44 -0.07 -16.13 -24.87
N SER A 45 0.05 -17.45 -24.84
CA SER A 45 0.23 -18.23 -23.60
C SER A 45 1.64 -18.80 -23.51
N PHE A 46 2.21 -18.82 -22.31
CA PHE A 46 3.61 -19.24 -22.04
C PHE A 46 3.65 -20.14 -20.80
N ASP A 47 4.58 -21.10 -20.75
CA ASP A 47 4.78 -21.94 -19.56
C ASP A 47 5.45 -21.16 -18.40
N THR A 48 6.27 -20.16 -18.74
CA THR A 48 7.06 -19.41 -17.76
C THR A 48 7.07 -17.90 -18.05
N VAL A 49 7.24 -17.11 -16.99
CA VAL A 49 7.43 -15.65 -17.08
C VAL A 49 8.70 -15.31 -17.87
N GLN A 50 9.74 -16.16 -17.81
CA GLN A 50 10.98 -15.95 -18.54
C GLN A 50 10.78 -16.01 -20.07
N GLN A 51 9.99 -16.98 -20.56
CA GLN A 51 9.64 -17.06 -21.98
C GLN A 51 8.82 -15.84 -22.41
N LEU A 52 7.81 -15.44 -21.61
CA LEU A 52 7.04 -14.22 -21.86
C LEU A 52 7.95 -13.01 -22.01
N MET A 53 8.90 -12.81 -21.08
CA MET A 53 9.80 -11.67 -21.11
C MET A 53 10.74 -11.69 -22.32
N SER A 54 11.21 -12.88 -22.73
CA SER A 54 12.02 -13.04 -23.94
C SER A 54 11.25 -12.64 -25.20
N VAL A 55 10.03 -13.15 -25.38
CA VAL A 55 9.21 -12.86 -26.56
C VAL A 55 8.74 -11.41 -26.57
N LYS A 56 8.35 -10.88 -25.40
CA LYS A 56 8.02 -9.46 -25.20
C LYS A 56 9.16 -8.55 -25.68
N SER A 57 10.41 -8.85 -25.30
CA SER A 57 11.55 -8.01 -25.67
C SER A 57 11.75 -7.94 -27.19
N ASP A 58 11.60 -9.06 -27.90
CA ASP A 58 11.71 -9.10 -29.37
C ASP A 58 10.55 -8.34 -30.03
N LEU A 59 9.31 -8.62 -29.59
CA LEU A 59 8.12 -7.99 -30.15
C LEU A 59 8.01 -6.49 -29.86
N LEU A 60 8.50 -6.00 -28.72
CA LEU A 60 8.51 -4.56 -28.42
C LEU A 60 9.36 -3.80 -29.46
N HIS A 61 10.52 -4.32 -29.84
CA HIS A 61 11.34 -3.71 -30.90
C HIS A 61 10.64 -3.70 -32.26
N VAL A 62 9.88 -4.75 -32.57
CA VAL A 62 9.05 -4.80 -33.79
C VAL A 62 7.98 -3.70 -33.75
N VAL A 63 7.27 -3.57 -32.62
CA VAL A 63 6.21 -2.57 -32.43
C VAL A 63 6.77 -1.16 -32.51
N GLU A 64 7.87 -0.85 -31.84
CA GLU A 64 8.54 0.46 -31.89
C GLU A 64 8.91 0.82 -33.33
N ARG A 65 9.55 -0.11 -34.05
CA ARG A 65 9.92 0.07 -35.46
C ARG A 65 8.69 0.35 -36.34
N ASN A 66 7.60 -0.37 -36.10
CA ASN A 66 6.38 -0.25 -36.90
C ASN A 66 5.64 1.06 -36.61
N LYS A 67 5.60 1.51 -35.35
CA LYS A 67 5.06 2.82 -34.96
C LYS A 67 5.84 3.93 -35.66
N SER A 68 7.17 3.94 -35.59
CA SER A 68 7.99 4.94 -36.28
C SER A 68 7.81 4.95 -37.81
N LYS A 69 7.65 3.77 -38.45
CA LYS A 69 7.33 3.68 -39.87
C LYS A 69 5.95 4.27 -40.20
N SER A 70 4.96 3.99 -39.36
CA SER A 70 3.58 4.48 -39.52
C SER A 70 3.55 6.00 -39.40
N ASP A 71 4.17 6.57 -38.35
CA ASP A 71 4.22 8.01 -38.10
C ASP A 71 4.90 8.75 -39.27
N ALA A 72 6.01 8.21 -39.78
CA ALA A 72 6.70 8.77 -40.94
C ALA A 72 5.85 8.71 -42.22
N THR A 73 5.04 7.66 -42.37
CA THR A 73 4.14 7.51 -43.53
C THR A 73 2.97 8.49 -43.44
N GLU A 74 2.36 8.63 -42.27
CA GLU A 74 1.25 9.56 -42.03
C GLU A 74 1.70 11.03 -42.20
N ALA A 75 2.89 11.38 -41.68
CA ALA A 75 3.50 12.69 -41.91
C ALA A 75 3.74 12.98 -43.41
N TYR A 76 4.15 11.96 -44.17
CA TYR A 76 4.38 12.10 -45.62
C TYR A 76 3.08 12.22 -46.42
N GLU A 77 2.03 11.46 -46.06
CA GLU A 77 0.70 11.54 -46.67
C GLU A 77 -0.02 12.87 -46.39
N LEU A 78 0.20 13.46 -45.20
CA LEU A 78 -0.30 14.81 -44.90
C LEU A 78 0.34 15.89 -45.79
N ILE A 79 1.57 15.67 -46.25
CA ILE A 79 2.33 16.62 -47.11
C ILE A 79 2.01 16.39 -48.60
N LEU A 80 1.72 15.15 -49.01
CA LEU A 80 1.48 14.78 -50.40
C LEU A 80 0.11 14.11 -50.52
N SER A 81 -0.86 14.83 -51.08
CA SER A 81 -2.21 14.36 -51.43
C SER A 81 -2.20 13.34 -52.59
N GLY A 82 -1.44 12.26 -52.46
CA GLY A 82 -1.29 11.22 -53.47
C GLY A 82 -1.23 9.83 -52.86
N LYS A 83 -2.27 9.02 -53.12
CA LYS A 83 -2.31 7.60 -52.77
C LYS A 83 -1.17 6.83 -53.45
N ARG A 84 -0.44 6.01 -52.69
CA ARG A 84 0.50 5.02 -53.23
C ARG A 84 -0.06 3.60 -53.19
N GLU A 85 0.34 2.83 -54.19
CA GLU A 85 0.04 1.41 -54.38
C GLU A 85 0.58 0.56 -53.23
N GLN A 86 -0.23 -0.42 -52.81
CA GLN A 86 0.03 -1.34 -51.69
C GLN A 86 1.29 -2.17 -51.95
N ARG A 87 2.34 -1.94 -51.15
CA ARG A 87 3.46 -2.88 -51.03
C ARG A 87 2.98 -4.16 -50.32
N PRO A 88 3.55 -5.34 -50.64
CA PRO A 88 3.26 -6.55 -49.90
C PRO A 88 3.67 -6.36 -48.44
N GLN A 89 2.69 -6.43 -47.55
CA GLN A 89 2.83 -6.16 -46.13
C GLN A 89 3.51 -7.37 -45.49
N ASP A 90 4.72 -7.18 -44.96
CA ASP A 90 5.38 -8.21 -44.13
C ASP A 90 4.49 -8.45 -42.91
N PHE A 91 4.28 -9.71 -42.51
CA PHE A 91 3.39 -10.06 -41.39
C PHE A 91 3.82 -9.38 -40.09
N LEU A 92 5.13 -9.15 -39.92
CA LEU A 92 5.66 -8.39 -38.80
C LEU A 92 5.19 -6.94 -38.78
N ASP A 93 4.99 -6.31 -39.94
CA ASP A 93 4.54 -4.91 -40.05
C ASP A 93 3.06 -4.74 -39.62
N CYS A 94 2.31 -5.84 -39.44
CA CYS A 94 0.95 -5.84 -38.92
C CYS A 94 0.88 -5.79 -37.38
N ILE A 95 1.99 -6.01 -36.68
CA ILE A 95 2.05 -5.97 -35.21
C ILE A 95 2.30 -4.53 -34.77
N VAL A 96 1.25 -3.84 -34.32
CA VAL A 96 1.29 -2.39 -34.05
C VAL A 96 1.29 -2.04 -32.56
N ASP A 97 0.91 -2.96 -31.68
CA ASP A 97 0.92 -2.74 -30.23
C ASP A 97 0.97 -4.07 -29.46
N LEU A 98 1.42 -4.01 -28.22
CA LEU A 98 1.30 -5.09 -27.23
C LEU A 98 0.47 -4.57 -26.06
N ARG A 99 -0.36 -5.41 -25.43
CA ARG A 99 -1.22 -5.01 -24.31
C ARG A 99 -1.02 -5.96 -23.13
N GLU A 100 -1.27 -5.46 -21.92
CA GLU A 100 -1.25 -6.24 -20.66
C GLU A 100 0.05 -7.05 -20.42
N TYR A 101 1.17 -6.63 -21.02
CA TYR A 101 2.44 -7.37 -21.01
C TYR A 101 3.33 -7.10 -19.79
N ASP A 102 2.95 -6.13 -18.96
CA ASP A 102 3.68 -5.67 -17.77
C ASP A 102 2.91 -5.91 -16.47
N VAL A 103 1.81 -6.66 -16.54
CA VAL A 103 1.06 -7.11 -15.36
C VAL A 103 1.88 -8.17 -14.60
N PRO A 104 2.21 -7.96 -13.31
CA PRO A 104 2.93 -8.97 -12.53
C PRO A 104 2.17 -10.30 -12.50
N TYR A 105 2.88 -11.41 -12.59
CA TYR A 105 2.26 -12.73 -12.73
C TYR A 105 1.32 -13.09 -11.57
N HIS A 106 1.72 -12.83 -10.32
CA HIS A 106 0.88 -13.11 -9.15
C HIS A 106 -0.37 -12.24 -9.11
N VAL A 107 -0.28 -11.00 -9.61
CA VAL A 107 -1.42 -10.10 -9.78
C VAL A 107 -2.35 -10.62 -10.87
N ARG A 108 -1.81 -11.00 -12.04
CA ARG A 108 -2.59 -11.61 -13.13
C ARG A 108 -3.35 -12.84 -12.64
N PHE A 109 -2.67 -13.75 -11.95
CA PHE A 109 -3.30 -14.92 -11.35
C PHE A 109 -4.45 -14.55 -10.41
N ALA A 110 -4.24 -13.56 -9.54
CA ALA A 110 -5.25 -13.10 -8.59
C ALA A 110 -6.43 -12.34 -9.24
N ILE A 111 -6.21 -11.63 -10.34
CA ILE A 111 -7.28 -10.99 -11.13
C ILE A 111 -8.14 -12.04 -11.81
N ASP A 112 -7.49 -12.98 -12.50
CA ASP A 112 -8.18 -13.93 -13.38
C ASP A 112 -8.99 -14.95 -12.60
N ASN A 113 -8.42 -15.44 -11.49
CA ASN A 113 -9.06 -16.44 -10.66
C ASN A 113 -9.87 -15.77 -9.55
N GLY A 114 -9.34 -14.73 -8.90
CA GLY A 114 -9.84 -14.14 -7.63
C GLY A 114 -8.97 -14.50 -6.41
N LYS A 115 -9.56 -14.64 -5.21
CA LYS A 115 -8.85 -15.03 -3.97
C LYS A 115 -9.61 -16.06 -3.11
N PHE A 116 -8.88 -16.65 -2.16
CA PHE A 116 -9.33 -17.63 -1.15
C PHE A 116 -9.79 -18.95 -1.75
N TYR A 117 -8.83 -19.82 -2.07
CA TYR A 117 -9.09 -21.12 -2.69
C TYR A 117 -8.78 -22.28 -1.76
N LEU A 118 -9.58 -23.33 -1.88
CA LEU A 118 -9.15 -24.67 -1.59
C LEU A 118 -8.41 -25.21 -2.81
N LEU A 119 -7.17 -25.63 -2.62
CA LEU A 119 -6.34 -26.23 -3.66
C LEU A 119 -6.45 -27.75 -3.53
N LEU A 120 -7.12 -28.38 -4.50
CA LEU A 120 -7.29 -29.83 -4.56
C LEU A 120 -6.34 -30.38 -5.62
N ILE A 121 -5.36 -31.16 -5.19
CA ILE A 121 -4.39 -31.81 -6.08
C ILE A 121 -4.82 -33.26 -6.28
N SER A 122 -5.16 -33.65 -7.51
CA SER A 122 -5.42 -35.04 -7.87
C SER A 122 -4.50 -35.45 -9.00
N SER A 123 -3.53 -36.32 -8.73
CA SER A 123 -2.60 -36.99 -9.66
C SER A 123 -1.88 -36.10 -10.70
N ASN A 124 -2.61 -35.43 -11.60
CA ASN A 124 -2.13 -34.47 -12.61
C ASN A 124 -2.97 -33.16 -12.71
N ASP A 125 -4.10 -33.04 -12.00
CA ASP A 125 -5.00 -31.89 -12.06
C ASP A 125 -4.96 -31.08 -10.76
N VAL A 126 -4.84 -29.76 -10.88
CA VAL A 126 -4.99 -28.80 -9.78
C VAL A 126 -6.34 -28.13 -9.95
N MET A 127 -7.27 -28.41 -9.04
CA MET A 127 -8.55 -27.70 -8.99
C MET A 127 -8.51 -26.61 -7.92
N LEU A 128 -8.91 -25.40 -8.32
CA LEU A 128 -9.06 -24.25 -7.42
C LEU A 128 -10.55 -24.03 -7.15
N GLU A 129 -10.98 -24.30 -5.91
CA GLU A 129 -12.36 -24.04 -5.50
C GLU A 129 -12.40 -22.82 -4.59
N ARG A 130 -13.12 -21.77 -5.00
CA ARG A 130 -13.23 -20.54 -4.21
C ARG A 130 -14.11 -20.79 -2.98
N ARG A 131 -13.60 -20.45 -1.79
CA ARG A 131 -14.29 -20.65 -0.50
C ARG A 131 -15.00 -19.38 -0.06
N THR A 132 -16.20 -19.13 -0.60
CA THR A 132 -17.04 -17.97 -0.25
C THR A 132 -17.71 -18.09 1.12
N ASP A 133 -17.71 -19.29 1.71
CA ASP A 133 -18.24 -19.60 3.04
C ASP A 133 -17.33 -19.13 4.18
N LEU A 134 -16.02 -18.98 3.92
CA LEU A 134 -15.04 -18.50 4.89
C LEU A 134 -15.05 -16.97 4.95
N LEU A 135 -15.97 -16.42 5.77
CA LEU A 135 -16.10 -14.99 6.00
C LEU A 135 -15.13 -14.47 7.08
N GLN A 136 -14.77 -15.33 8.04
CA GLN A 136 -13.82 -15.00 9.10
C GLN A 136 -12.38 -15.27 8.64
N ARG A 137 -11.48 -14.43 9.13
CA ARG A 137 -10.05 -14.56 8.84
C ARG A 137 -9.47 -15.73 9.61
N ALA A 138 -8.54 -16.45 9.00
CA ALA A 138 -7.73 -17.39 9.73
C ALA A 138 -6.83 -16.64 10.72
N GLU A 139 -6.71 -17.18 11.93
CA GLU A 139 -5.75 -16.70 12.92
C GLU A 139 -4.39 -17.35 12.62
N VAL A 140 -3.36 -16.52 12.47
CA VAL A 140 -1.97 -16.95 12.31
C VAL A 140 -1.16 -16.34 13.43
N HIS A 141 -0.11 -17.05 13.86
CA HIS A 141 0.81 -16.54 14.87
C HIS A 141 1.45 -15.23 14.39
N VAL A 142 1.37 -14.19 15.21
CA VAL A 142 1.92 -12.85 14.96
C VAL A 142 3.09 -12.63 15.90
N CYS A 143 4.27 -12.32 15.33
CA CYS A 143 5.44 -11.90 16.08
C CYS A 143 5.77 -10.44 15.78
N ALA A 144 5.61 -9.55 16.76
CA ALA A 144 6.12 -8.18 16.68
C ALA A 144 7.43 -8.09 17.45
N PHE A 145 8.49 -7.57 16.83
CA PHE A 145 9.80 -7.45 17.49
C PHE A 145 10.45 -6.10 17.23
N ASP A 146 11.36 -5.75 18.12
CA ASP A 146 12.22 -4.57 18.09
C ASP A 146 13.61 -4.96 18.62
N ILE A 147 14.65 -4.33 18.09
CA ILE A 147 16.03 -4.55 18.54
C ILE A 147 16.64 -3.28 19.13
N GLU A 148 17.44 -3.50 20.17
CA GLU A 148 18.27 -2.47 20.76
C GLU A 148 19.73 -2.78 20.48
N THR A 149 20.47 -1.77 20.03
CA THR A 149 21.86 -1.94 19.58
C THR A 149 22.82 -0.99 20.30
N THR A 150 24.09 -1.39 20.40
CA THR A 150 25.14 -0.45 20.77
C THR A 150 25.31 0.60 19.68
N LYS A 151 25.89 1.74 20.06
CA LYS A 151 26.31 2.76 19.11
C LYS A 151 27.44 3.59 19.65
N LEU A 152 28.20 4.19 18.73
CA LEU A 152 29.15 5.23 19.06
C LEU A 152 28.42 6.56 19.39
N PRO A 153 28.97 7.41 20.29
CA PRO A 153 28.39 8.71 20.59
C PRO A 153 28.19 9.57 19.34
N LEU A 154 27.02 10.21 19.23
CA LEU A 154 26.62 11.10 18.13
C LEU A 154 26.65 10.47 16.73
N LYS A 155 26.69 9.14 16.64
CA LYS A 155 26.60 8.39 15.38
C LYS A 155 25.39 7.45 15.38
N PHE A 156 24.97 7.06 14.18
CA PHE A 156 24.04 5.95 14.02
C PHE A 156 24.72 4.61 14.32
N PRO A 157 23.98 3.59 14.78
CA PRO A 157 24.49 2.23 14.91
C PRO A 157 25.01 1.68 13.57
N ASP A 158 26.11 0.95 13.59
CA ASP A 158 26.69 0.30 12.41
C ASP A 158 26.82 -1.21 12.64
N PRO A 159 26.08 -2.05 11.89
CA PRO A 159 26.10 -3.50 12.10
C PRO A 159 27.45 -4.17 11.84
N GLU A 160 28.42 -3.50 11.22
CA GLU A 160 29.76 -4.07 11.03
C GLU A 160 30.53 -4.21 12.35
N TYR A 161 30.29 -3.34 13.33
CA TYR A 161 31.03 -3.33 14.60
C TYR A 161 30.18 -3.12 15.86
N ASP A 162 28.96 -2.59 15.76
CA ASP A 162 28.03 -2.51 16.87
C ASP A 162 27.32 -3.85 17.11
N LEU A 163 26.89 -4.08 18.35
CA LEU A 163 26.28 -5.33 18.82
C LEU A 163 24.78 -5.15 19.11
N ILE A 164 24.00 -6.22 18.99
CA ILE A 164 22.64 -6.28 19.52
C ILE A 164 22.72 -6.47 21.04
N MET A 165 22.16 -5.53 21.79
CA MET A 165 22.09 -5.59 23.25
C MET A 165 20.82 -6.28 23.75
N MET A 166 19.68 -6.06 23.08
CA MET A 166 18.39 -6.64 23.44
C MET A 166 17.55 -6.96 22.20
N ILE A 167 16.75 -8.03 22.27
CA ILE A 167 15.65 -8.25 21.33
C ILE A 167 14.38 -8.42 22.18
N SER A 168 13.47 -7.46 22.06
CA SER A 168 12.14 -7.53 22.67
C SER A 168 11.14 -7.95 21.60
N TYR A 169 10.23 -8.86 21.95
CA TYR A 169 9.21 -9.30 21.02
C TYR A 169 7.97 -9.83 21.71
N MET A 170 6.84 -9.74 21.03
CA MET A 170 5.56 -10.31 21.45
C MET A 170 5.08 -11.33 20.43
N VAL A 171 4.72 -12.51 20.92
CA VAL A 171 4.06 -13.56 20.14
C VAL A 171 2.65 -13.75 20.69
N ASP A 172 1.64 -13.41 19.89
CA ASP A 172 0.22 -13.51 20.24
C ASP A 172 -0.16 -12.96 21.63
N GLY A 173 0.47 -11.84 22.01
CA GLY A 173 0.22 -11.15 23.29
C GLY A 173 1.14 -11.57 24.44
N GLN A 174 1.90 -12.66 24.31
CA GLN A 174 2.94 -13.00 25.27
C GLN A 174 4.25 -12.30 24.91
N GLY A 175 4.79 -11.51 25.84
CA GLY A 175 6.07 -10.84 25.70
C GLY A 175 7.28 -11.73 26.03
N TYR A 176 8.38 -11.47 25.35
CA TYR A 176 9.69 -12.09 25.55
C TYR A 176 10.79 -11.05 25.37
N LEU A 177 11.86 -11.20 26.13
CA LEU A 177 13.03 -10.33 26.05
C LEU A 177 14.29 -11.18 26.14
N ILE A 178 15.19 -11.05 25.17
CA ILE A 178 16.50 -11.71 25.21
C ILE A 178 17.56 -10.64 25.44
N ILE A 179 18.40 -10.85 26.46
CA ILE A 179 19.40 -9.88 26.94
C ILE A 179 20.80 -10.37 26.65
N ASN A 180 21.60 -9.58 25.94
CA ASN A 180 23.03 -9.83 25.76
C ASN A 180 23.85 -9.27 26.94
N ARG A 181 24.36 -10.17 27.79
CA ARG A 181 25.16 -9.82 28.98
C ARG A 181 26.58 -9.32 28.65
N GLU A 182 27.03 -9.32 27.39
CA GLU A 182 28.26 -8.59 26.98
C GLU A 182 28.06 -7.08 26.99
N CYS A 183 26.82 -6.61 26.76
CA CYS A 183 26.48 -5.19 26.63
C CYS A 183 25.68 -4.64 27.81
N VAL A 184 24.97 -5.51 28.53
CA VAL A 184 24.11 -5.12 29.64
C VAL A 184 24.85 -5.35 30.96
N GLY A 185 24.63 -4.50 31.97
CA GLY A 185 25.38 -4.52 33.24
C GLY A 185 25.01 -5.67 34.19
N ASP A 186 23.71 -5.89 34.39
CA ASP A 186 23.17 -6.93 35.30
C ASP A 186 22.12 -7.84 34.62
N ASP A 187 21.85 -9.00 35.24
CA ASP A 187 20.76 -9.88 34.82
C ASP A 187 19.43 -9.17 35.03
N ILE A 188 18.52 -9.31 34.06
CA ILE A 188 17.18 -8.75 34.10
C ILE A 188 16.18 -9.83 34.55
N GLU A 189 15.33 -9.49 35.52
CA GLU A 189 14.24 -10.36 35.96
C GLU A 189 13.01 -10.21 35.04
N ASP A 190 12.14 -11.22 35.04
CA ASP A 190 10.83 -11.14 34.38
C ASP A 190 10.10 -9.87 34.80
N LEU A 191 9.50 -9.17 33.83
CA LEU A 191 8.88 -7.88 34.07
C LEU A 191 7.54 -7.73 33.35
N GLU A 192 6.73 -6.82 33.87
CA GLU A 192 5.43 -6.47 33.30
C GLU A 192 5.46 -5.02 32.84
N TYR A 193 5.03 -4.79 31.60
CA TYR A 193 4.77 -3.46 31.04
C TYR A 193 3.35 -3.43 30.47
N THR A 194 2.40 -3.02 31.31
CA THR A 194 0.98 -2.91 30.98
C THR A 194 0.57 -1.44 31.04
N PRO A 195 0.75 -0.65 29.95
CA PRO A 195 0.43 0.78 29.96
C PRO A 195 -1.08 1.06 30.08
N LYS A 196 -1.91 0.11 29.65
CA LYS A 196 -3.37 0.11 29.82
C LYS A 196 -3.89 -1.32 30.01
N PRO A 197 -5.06 -1.52 30.64
CA PRO A 197 -5.65 -2.85 30.80
C PRO A 197 -5.85 -3.62 29.48
N GLU A 198 -6.14 -2.92 28.39
CA GLU A 198 -6.27 -3.53 27.05
C GLU A 198 -4.93 -3.90 26.39
N PHE A 199 -3.81 -3.44 26.93
CA PHE A 199 -2.46 -3.62 26.39
C PHE A 199 -1.55 -4.34 27.40
N GLU A 200 -1.93 -5.56 27.75
CA GLU A 200 -1.14 -6.39 28.67
C GLU A 200 0.20 -6.79 28.04
N GLY A 201 1.27 -6.67 28.82
CA GLY A 201 2.64 -6.97 28.37
C GLY A 201 3.42 -7.69 29.46
N PHE A 202 3.20 -9.00 29.60
CA PHE A 202 4.00 -9.85 30.48
C PHE A 202 5.23 -10.38 29.73
N PHE A 203 6.44 -10.09 30.21
CA PHE A 203 7.68 -10.45 29.53
C PHE A 203 8.46 -11.52 30.27
N LYS A 204 8.70 -12.64 29.59
CA LYS A 204 9.66 -13.66 30.02
C LYS A 204 11.04 -13.28 29.54
N VAL A 205 11.98 -13.14 30.46
CA VAL A 205 13.32 -12.64 30.18
C VAL A 205 14.32 -13.78 30.13
N THR A 206 15.16 -13.80 29.11
CA THR A 206 16.28 -14.74 28.99
C THR A 206 17.59 -13.97 28.91
N ASN A 207 18.37 -14.03 29.99
CA ASN A 207 19.73 -13.50 30.04
C ASN A 207 20.70 -14.51 29.39
N VAL A 208 21.38 -14.10 28.32
CA VAL A 208 22.35 -14.93 27.61
C VAL A 208 23.74 -14.32 27.65
N LYS A 209 24.75 -15.17 27.50
CA LYS A 209 26.15 -14.78 27.75
C LYS A 209 26.68 -13.76 26.74
N ASN A 210 26.23 -13.82 25.48
CA ASN A 210 26.78 -13.05 24.37
C ASN A 210 25.78 -12.92 23.21
N GLU A 211 26.15 -12.13 22.19
CA GLU A 211 25.32 -11.90 21.00
C GLU A 211 25.00 -13.20 20.23
N VAL A 212 25.93 -14.16 20.17
CA VAL A 212 25.73 -15.43 19.46
C VAL A 212 24.61 -16.26 20.09
N GLU A 213 24.61 -16.38 21.42
CA GLU A 213 23.56 -17.10 22.14
C GLU A 213 22.22 -16.35 22.08
N LEU A 214 22.24 -15.00 21.97
CA LEU A 214 21.04 -14.18 21.75
C LEU A 214 20.39 -14.53 20.41
N LEU A 215 21.18 -14.54 19.33
CA LEU A 215 20.70 -14.89 17.99
C LEU A 215 20.17 -16.32 17.92
N LYS A 216 20.91 -17.30 18.45
CA LYS A 216 20.46 -18.70 18.52
C LYS A 216 19.14 -18.85 19.26
N LYS A 217 19.00 -18.17 20.41
CA LYS A 217 17.78 -18.23 21.22
C LYS A 217 16.59 -17.66 20.46
N TRP A 218 16.78 -16.54 19.77
CA TRP A 218 15.75 -15.94 18.94
C TRP A 218 15.36 -16.84 17.76
N PHE A 219 16.33 -17.34 16.97
CA PHE A 219 16.06 -18.26 15.85
C PHE A 219 15.33 -19.52 16.30
N ALA A 220 15.79 -20.16 17.38
CA ALA A 220 15.17 -21.37 17.90
C ALA A 220 13.70 -21.14 18.29
N HIS A 221 13.39 -19.99 18.90
CA HIS A 221 12.03 -19.66 19.28
C HIS A 221 11.15 -19.35 18.06
N MET A 222 11.67 -18.64 17.05
CA MET A 222 10.94 -18.39 15.80
C MET A 222 10.64 -19.69 15.03
N GLN A 223 11.58 -20.65 15.05
CA GLN A 223 11.40 -21.98 14.46
C GLN A 223 10.39 -22.85 15.25
N GLU A 224 10.28 -22.64 16.55
CA GLU A 224 9.30 -23.32 17.42
C GLU A 224 7.89 -22.80 17.17
N VAL A 225 7.68 -21.47 17.27
CA VAL A 225 6.35 -20.86 17.23
C VAL A 225 5.84 -20.60 15.80
N LYS A 226 6.75 -20.58 14.82
CA LYS A 226 6.46 -20.44 13.37
C LYS A 226 5.46 -19.31 13.05
N PRO A 227 5.80 -18.04 13.33
CA PRO A 227 4.94 -16.91 13.01
C PRO A 227 4.63 -16.86 11.50
N GLY A 228 3.36 -16.68 11.16
CA GLY A 228 2.94 -16.38 9.79
C GLY A 228 3.11 -14.91 9.44
N ILE A 229 3.21 -14.05 10.45
CA ILE A 229 3.37 -12.61 10.30
C ILE A 229 4.46 -12.12 11.26
N TYR A 230 5.40 -11.38 10.71
CA TYR A 230 6.42 -10.63 11.45
C TYR A 230 6.11 -9.14 11.32
N VAL A 231 6.20 -8.43 12.44
CA VAL A 231 5.85 -7.02 12.54
C VAL A 231 7.01 -6.26 13.16
N THR A 232 7.31 -5.09 12.62
CA THR A 232 8.34 -4.18 13.13
C THR A 232 7.85 -2.75 13.01
N TYR A 233 8.62 -1.80 13.55
CA TYR A 233 8.46 -0.39 13.26
C TYR A 233 9.75 0.15 12.63
N ASN A 234 9.72 0.43 11.33
CA ASN A 234 10.90 0.79 10.52
C ASN A 234 11.95 -0.35 10.39
N GLY A 235 11.52 -1.60 10.55
CA GLY A 235 12.42 -2.75 10.52
C GLY A 235 12.97 -3.09 9.15
N ASP A 236 12.33 -2.66 8.05
CA ASP A 236 12.91 -2.81 6.71
C ASP A 236 14.27 -2.05 6.61
N TYR A 237 14.40 -0.90 7.28
CA TYR A 237 15.57 -0.03 7.17
C TYR A 237 16.54 -0.09 8.36
N PHE A 238 16.17 -0.79 9.44
CA PHE A 238 16.99 -0.90 10.64
C PHE A 238 17.08 -2.34 11.17
N ASP A 239 16.01 -2.84 11.80
CA ASP A 239 16.03 -4.09 12.57
C ASP A 239 16.49 -5.30 11.74
N TRP A 240 15.85 -5.54 10.59
CA TRP A 240 16.16 -6.71 9.78
C TRP A 240 17.55 -6.64 9.13
N PRO A 241 17.98 -5.54 8.47
CA PRO A 241 19.33 -5.45 7.94
C PRO A 241 20.40 -5.57 9.01
N PHE A 242 20.17 -5.02 10.22
CA PHE A 242 21.10 -5.13 11.32
C PHE A 242 21.21 -6.59 11.78
N LEU A 243 20.07 -7.24 12.03
CA LEU A 243 20.00 -8.66 12.42
C LEU A 243 20.65 -9.58 11.37
N GLU A 244 20.39 -9.36 10.07
CA GLU A 244 20.96 -10.15 8.97
C GLU A 244 22.50 -10.05 8.96
N ARG A 245 23.06 -8.86 9.13
CA ARG A 245 24.51 -8.66 9.14
C ARG A 245 25.17 -9.22 10.39
N ARG A 246 24.58 -9.02 11.58
CA ARG A 246 25.10 -9.61 12.83
C ARG A 246 25.05 -11.14 12.79
N ALA A 247 23.97 -11.71 12.25
CA ALA A 247 23.88 -13.14 12.00
C ALA A 247 25.00 -13.64 11.07
N ALA A 248 25.23 -12.94 9.96
CA ALA A 248 26.29 -13.27 9.01
C ALA A 248 27.69 -13.19 9.62
N HIS A 249 27.96 -12.21 10.48
CA HIS A 249 29.23 -12.07 11.20
C HIS A 249 29.54 -13.32 12.05
N HIS A 250 28.50 -13.93 12.62
CA HIS A 250 28.61 -15.14 13.45
C HIS A 250 28.42 -16.45 12.67
N GLY A 251 28.39 -16.39 11.34
CA GLY A 251 28.29 -17.57 10.46
C GLY A 251 26.88 -18.11 10.26
N TYR A 252 25.84 -17.36 10.65
CA TYR A 252 24.44 -17.71 10.38
C TYR A 252 23.94 -17.00 9.13
N LYS A 253 23.02 -17.65 8.43
CA LYS A 253 22.32 -17.05 7.30
C LYS A 253 20.85 -16.91 7.66
N LEU A 254 20.37 -15.67 7.74
CA LEU A 254 19.00 -15.37 8.16
C LEU A 254 17.94 -16.13 7.34
N SER A 255 18.19 -16.34 6.04
CA SER A 255 17.30 -17.09 5.16
C SER A 255 17.16 -18.56 5.54
N ASP A 256 18.21 -19.15 6.10
CA ASP A 256 18.24 -20.57 6.44
C ASP A 256 17.59 -20.80 7.82
N GLU A 257 17.71 -19.81 8.72
CA GLU A 257 17.17 -19.86 10.07
C GLU A 257 15.67 -19.50 10.13
N VAL A 258 15.26 -18.40 9.49
CA VAL A 258 13.89 -17.86 9.57
C VAL A 258 13.28 -17.52 8.22
N GLY A 259 13.94 -17.85 7.10
CA GLY A 259 13.38 -17.68 5.75
C GLY A 259 13.39 -16.25 5.20
N PHE A 260 13.88 -15.28 5.98
CA PHE A 260 13.96 -13.88 5.58
C PHE A 260 15.24 -13.58 4.82
N GLN A 261 15.11 -12.73 3.80
CA GLN A 261 16.24 -12.16 3.08
C GLN A 261 15.97 -10.67 2.83
N CYS A 262 16.96 -9.84 3.12
CA CYS A 262 16.87 -8.42 2.84
C CYS A 262 17.31 -8.10 1.41
N ASP A 263 16.45 -7.45 0.65
CA ASP A 263 16.77 -6.98 -0.69
C ASP A 263 17.62 -5.71 -0.62
N LYS A 264 18.85 -5.80 -1.13
CA LYS A 264 19.78 -4.67 -1.19
C LYS A 264 19.35 -3.56 -2.16
N ASN A 265 18.44 -3.85 -3.10
CA ASN A 265 17.97 -2.88 -4.09
C ASN A 265 16.78 -2.07 -3.59
N GLN A 266 15.73 -2.73 -3.08
CA GLN A 266 14.52 -2.06 -2.59
C GLN A 266 14.60 -1.68 -1.10
N GLY A 267 15.53 -2.28 -0.35
CA GLY A 267 15.67 -2.06 1.09
C GLY A 267 14.62 -2.78 1.93
N GLU A 268 13.88 -3.73 1.36
CA GLU A 268 12.81 -4.46 2.04
C GLU A 268 13.27 -5.87 2.42
N CYS A 269 12.86 -6.36 3.59
CA CYS A 269 13.16 -7.72 4.04
C CYS A 269 11.90 -8.59 3.94
N ARG A 270 12.00 -9.68 3.17
CA ARG A 270 10.86 -10.53 2.79
C ARG A 270 11.16 -12.01 3.00
N ALA A 271 10.11 -12.80 3.20
CA ALA A 271 10.16 -14.26 3.27
C ALA A 271 9.10 -14.87 2.35
N LYS A 272 9.29 -16.13 1.95
CA LYS A 272 8.33 -16.83 1.08
C LYS A 272 7.08 -17.33 1.81
N PHE A 273 7.21 -17.66 3.10
CA PHE A 273 6.16 -18.32 3.87
C PHE A 273 5.52 -17.42 4.93
N ALA A 274 6.12 -16.27 5.22
CA ALA A 274 5.64 -15.33 6.22
C ALA A 274 5.62 -13.90 5.67
N CYS A 275 4.63 -13.12 6.09
CA CYS A 275 4.54 -11.71 5.73
C CYS A 275 5.35 -10.87 6.71
N HIS A 276 6.18 -9.96 6.21
CA HIS A 276 6.72 -8.87 7.02
C HIS A 276 5.87 -7.61 6.85
N LEU A 277 5.25 -7.15 7.93
CA LEU A 277 4.41 -5.95 7.98
C LEU A 277 5.06 -4.87 8.84
N ASP A 278 5.82 -3.99 8.17
CA ASP A 278 6.43 -2.82 8.80
C ASP A 278 5.37 -1.73 9.05
N CYS A 279 5.04 -1.50 10.32
CA CYS A 279 4.04 -0.50 10.74
C CYS A 279 4.39 0.91 10.27
N PHE A 280 5.67 1.22 10.05
CA PHE A 280 6.09 2.55 9.60
C PHE A 280 5.62 2.85 8.17
N ALA A 281 5.47 1.83 7.32
CA ALA A 281 4.88 2.00 5.98
C ALA A 281 3.41 2.44 6.06
N TRP A 282 2.63 1.83 6.96
CA TRP A 282 1.26 2.25 7.24
C TRP A 282 1.22 3.66 7.85
N VAL A 283 2.14 3.98 8.76
CA VAL A 283 2.22 5.31 9.38
C VAL A 283 2.40 6.39 8.32
N LYS A 284 3.35 6.21 7.41
CA LYS A 284 3.64 7.20 6.35
C LYS A 284 2.47 7.39 5.38
N ARG A 285 1.76 6.32 5.04
CA ARG A 285 0.73 6.34 3.98
C ARG A 285 -0.68 6.61 4.49
N ASP A 286 -1.07 5.96 5.58
CA ASP A 286 -2.48 5.79 5.95
C ASP A 286 -2.83 6.36 7.34
N SER A 287 -1.85 6.71 8.19
CA SER A 287 -2.15 7.18 9.55
C SER A 287 -2.76 8.57 9.63
N TYR A 288 -2.61 9.37 8.56
CA TYR A 288 -2.99 10.78 8.48
C TYR A 288 -2.24 11.67 9.49
N LEU A 289 -1.11 11.21 10.02
CA LEU A 289 -0.25 11.98 10.92
C LEU A 289 0.73 12.87 10.14
N PRO A 290 0.99 14.10 10.63
CA PRO A 290 2.01 14.97 10.04
C PRO A 290 3.38 14.32 10.19
N GLN A 291 4.29 14.59 9.25
CA GLN A 291 5.62 13.97 9.19
C GLN A 291 6.41 14.09 10.51
N GLY A 292 6.29 15.22 11.22
CA GLY A 292 6.94 15.43 12.52
C GLY A 292 6.42 14.55 13.66
N SER A 293 5.29 13.85 13.48
CA SER A 293 4.65 12.98 14.46
C SER A 293 4.63 11.51 14.01
N GLN A 294 5.51 11.13 13.10
CA GLN A 294 5.61 9.76 12.57
C GLN A 294 6.68 8.91 13.26
N GLY A 295 7.22 9.35 14.40
CA GLY A 295 8.04 8.47 15.25
C GLY A 295 7.17 7.58 16.14
N LEU A 296 7.65 6.39 16.51
CA LEU A 296 6.90 5.40 17.28
C LEU A 296 6.21 6.02 18.51
N LYS A 297 6.92 6.83 19.30
CA LYS A 297 6.37 7.51 20.48
C LYS A 297 5.14 8.39 20.18
N ALA A 298 5.25 9.25 19.18
CA ALA A 298 4.17 10.15 18.78
C ALA A 298 2.99 9.37 18.20
N VAL A 299 3.25 8.29 17.46
CA VAL A 299 2.23 7.39 16.94
C VAL A 299 1.52 6.65 18.08
N THR A 300 2.24 6.11 19.05
CA THR A 300 1.68 5.45 20.23
C THR A 300 0.76 6.39 21.00
N LYS A 301 1.22 7.63 21.24
CA LYS A 301 0.38 8.65 21.88
C LYS A 301 -0.87 8.96 21.08
N ALA A 302 -0.75 9.16 19.77
CA ALA A 302 -1.87 9.56 18.93
C ALA A 302 -2.87 8.43 18.62
N LYS A 303 -2.40 7.18 18.55
CA LYS A 303 -3.20 6.02 18.13
C LYS A 303 -3.56 5.10 19.29
N LEU A 304 -2.63 4.79 20.20
CA LEU A 304 -2.90 3.92 21.35
C LEU A 304 -3.30 4.71 22.60
N GLY A 305 -3.05 6.01 22.64
CA GLY A 305 -3.57 6.92 23.67
C GLY A 305 -2.90 6.74 25.03
N TYR A 306 -1.63 6.39 25.07
CA TYR A 306 -0.77 6.44 26.25
C TYR A 306 0.62 6.99 25.87
N ASP A 307 1.39 7.45 26.86
CA ASP A 307 2.75 7.92 26.67
C ASP A 307 3.73 6.74 26.90
N PRO A 308 4.42 6.23 25.87
CA PRO A 308 5.40 5.16 26.02
C PRO A 308 6.65 5.65 26.75
N LEU A 309 7.49 4.71 27.20
CA LEU A 309 8.76 5.06 27.82
C LEU A 309 9.70 5.74 26.82
N GLU A 310 10.50 6.68 27.32
CA GLU A 310 11.42 7.44 26.50
C GLU A 310 12.81 7.46 27.11
N VAL A 311 13.77 6.96 26.34
CA VAL A 311 15.20 7.10 26.60
C VAL A 311 15.81 7.91 25.45
N ASN A 312 16.75 8.80 25.79
CA ASN A 312 17.52 9.52 24.79
C ASN A 312 18.50 8.53 24.13
N PRO A 313 18.58 8.47 22.78
CA PRO A 313 19.49 7.56 22.08
C PRO A 313 20.95 7.61 22.53
N GLU A 314 21.43 8.76 22.98
CA GLU A 314 22.81 8.92 23.46
C GLU A 314 23.03 8.34 24.87
N ASP A 315 21.97 8.11 25.63
CA ASP A 315 22.04 7.51 26.96
C ASP A 315 21.83 6.00 26.95
N MET A 316 21.33 5.41 25.86
CA MET A 316 20.95 3.98 25.78
C MET A 316 22.10 3.04 26.15
N VAL A 317 23.28 3.20 25.54
CA VAL A 317 24.45 2.33 25.80
C VAL A 317 24.93 2.47 27.25
N ARG A 318 24.93 3.69 27.79
CA ARG A 318 25.29 3.93 29.19
C ARG A 318 24.26 3.30 30.14
N PHE A 319 22.97 3.46 29.84
CA PHE A 319 21.90 2.89 30.67
C PHE A 319 21.82 1.37 30.58
N ALA A 320 22.20 0.75 29.46
CA ALA A 320 22.36 -0.70 29.39
C ALA A 320 23.35 -1.22 30.44
N MET A 321 24.40 -0.46 30.77
CA MET A 321 25.38 -0.82 31.80
C MET A 321 24.97 -0.35 33.21
N GLU A 322 24.57 0.91 33.37
CA GLU A 322 24.35 1.53 34.68
C GLU A 322 22.93 1.32 35.24
N LYS A 323 21.95 1.16 34.36
CA LYS A 323 20.51 1.07 34.69
C LYS A 323 19.80 0.01 33.84
N PRO A 324 20.29 -1.24 33.85
CA PRO A 324 19.88 -2.27 32.90
C PRO A 324 18.37 -2.55 32.95
N GLN A 325 17.75 -2.57 34.14
CA GLN A 325 16.29 -2.78 34.29
C GLN A 325 15.46 -1.68 33.63
N MET A 326 15.89 -0.42 33.72
CA MET A 326 15.21 0.71 33.07
C MET A 326 15.30 0.59 31.54
N MET A 327 16.47 0.19 31.03
CA MET A 327 16.68 -0.02 29.60
C MET A 327 15.85 -1.21 29.08
N ALA A 328 15.75 -2.29 29.86
CA ALA A 328 14.87 -3.42 29.55
C ALA A 328 13.39 -2.98 29.49
N SER A 329 12.93 -2.14 30.43
CA SER A 329 11.57 -1.59 30.40
C SER A 329 11.31 -0.73 29.14
N TYR A 330 12.29 0.05 28.69
CA TYR A 330 12.20 0.79 27.42
C TYR A 330 12.07 -0.15 26.21
N SER A 331 12.95 -1.15 26.12
CA SER A 331 12.93 -2.12 25.01
C SER A 331 11.59 -2.87 24.91
N VAL A 332 11.02 -3.30 26.03
CA VAL A 332 9.70 -3.97 26.00
C VAL A 332 8.55 -2.99 25.69
N SER A 333 8.69 -1.72 26.05
CA SER A 333 7.70 -0.67 25.72
C SER A 333 7.56 -0.52 24.20
N ASP A 334 8.66 -0.56 23.46
CA ASP A 334 8.65 -0.46 21.98
C ASP A 334 8.05 -1.71 21.33
N ALA A 335 8.29 -2.91 21.87
CA ALA A 335 7.62 -4.14 21.42
C ALA A 335 6.10 -4.13 21.68
N VAL A 336 5.66 -3.67 22.88
CA VAL A 336 4.25 -3.52 23.22
C VAL A 336 3.57 -2.50 22.31
N ALA A 337 4.18 -1.33 22.12
CA ALA A 337 3.68 -0.31 21.22
C ALA A 337 3.53 -0.84 19.78
N THR A 338 4.54 -1.53 19.27
CA THR A 338 4.54 -2.08 17.91
C THR A 338 3.48 -3.17 17.74
N TYR A 339 3.38 -4.11 18.68
CA TYR A 339 2.40 -5.20 18.65
C TYR A 339 0.97 -4.66 18.66
N PHE A 340 0.63 -3.79 19.61
CA PHE A 340 -0.74 -3.28 19.72
C PHE A 340 -1.09 -2.26 18.65
N LEU A 341 -0.13 -1.48 18.14
CA LEU A 341 -0.34 -0.64 16.96
C LEU A 341 -0.74 -1.50 15.75
N TYR A 342 -0.02 -2.60 15.57
CA TYR A 342 -0.32 -3.56 14.52
C TYR A 342 -1.69 -4.20 14.69
N MET A 343 -1.95 -4.83 15.84
CA MET A 343 -3.19 -5.58 16.08
C MET A 343 -4.43 -4.67 16.00
N THR A 344 -4.32 -3.44 16.49
CA THR A 344 -5.46 -2.50 16.56
C THR A 344 -5.71 -1.80 15.23
N TYR A 345 -4.67 -1.38 14.51
CA TYR A 345 -4.80 -0.53 13.33
C TYR A 345 -4.39 -1.22 12.03
N VAL A 346 -3.18 -1.79 11.96
CA VAL A 346 -2.59 -2.25 10.70
C VAL A 346 -3.19 -3.59 10.25
N HIS A 347 -3.30 -4.56 11.14
CA HIS A 347 -3.85 -5.88 10.85
C HIS A 347 -5.28 -5.83 10.27
N PRO A 348 -6.28 -5.20 10.95
CA PRO A 348 -7.63 -5.12 10.41
C PRO A 348 -7.66 -4.42 9.05
N PHE A 349 -6.92 -3.32 8.91
CA PHE A 349 -6.92 -2.50 7.71
C PHE A 349 -6.28 -3.19 6.50
N ILE A 350 -5.04 -3.66 6.61
CA ILE A 350 -4.28 -4.22 5.48
C ILE A 350 -4.91 -5.52 4.98
N PHE A 351 -5.31 -6.41 5.89
CA PHE A 351 -5.96 -7.66 5.48
C PHE A 351 -7.36 -7.42 4.90
N SER A 352 -8.09 -6.39 5.35
CA SER A 352 -9.36 -5.98 4.71
C SER A 352 -9.11 -5.51 3.28
N LEU A 353 -8.13 -4.63 3.07
CA LEU A 353 -7.77 -4.14 1.74
C LEU A 353 -7.31 -5.28 0.83
N ALA A 354 -6.53 -6.22 1.36
CA ALA A 354 -6.09 -7.40 0.63
C ALA A 354 -7.24 -8.35 0.22
N THR A 355 -8.46 -8.19 0.74
CA THR A 355 -9.61 -8.97 0.23
C THR A 355 -10.08 -8.52 -1.16
N ILE A 356 -9.90 -7.24 -1.49
CA ILE A 356 -10.38 -6.62 -2.75
C ILE A 356 -9.26 -6.26 -3.71
N ILE A 357 -8.07 -5.96 -3.21
CA ILE A 357 -6.89 -5.63 -4.03
C ILE A 357 -6.18 -6.93 -4.40
N PRO A 358 -5.89 -7.24 -5.68
CA PRO A 358 -5.26 -8.49 -6.14
C PRO A 358 -3.76 -8.64 -5.80
N MET A 359 -3.35 -8.24 -4.59
CA MET A 359 -1.97 -8.33 -4.09
C MET A 359 -1.92 -8.98 -2.69
N PRO A 360 -0.77 -9.55 -2.29
CA PRO A 360 -0.55 -10.03 -0.92
C PRO A 360 -0.44 -8.87 0.09
N PRO A 361 -0.66 -9.13 1.40
CA PRO A 361 -0.70 -8.08 2.44
C PRO A 361 0.57 -7.21 2.54
N ASP A 362 1.74 -7.80 2.33
CA ASP A 362 3.04 -7.13 2.36
C ASP A 362 3.18 -6.11 1.21
N GLU A 363 2.67 -6.41 0.02
CA GLU A 363 2.59 -5.47 -1.10
C GLU A 363 1.49 -4.43 -0.90
N VAL A 364 0.33 -4.83 -0.39
CA VAL A 364 -0.77 -3.90 -0.07
C VAL A 364 -0.34 -2.87 0.96
N LEU A 365 0.54 -3.21 1.90
CA LEU A 365 1.11 -2.29 2.87
C LEU A 365 2.11 -1.31 2.24
N ARG A 366 2.95 -1.76 1.30
CA ARG A 366 4.10 -0.98 0.80
C ARG A 366 3.82 -0.17 -0.47
N LYS A 367 2.92 -0.61 -1.34
CA LYS A 367 2.64 0.09 -2.61
C LYS A 367 1.94 1.43 -2.36
N GLY A 368 2.20 2.40 -3.21
CA GLY A 368 1.50 3.69 -3.17
C GLY A 368 -0.01 3.53 -3.43
N SER A 369 -0.82 4.41 -2.86
CA SER A 369 -2.28 4.39 -3.02
C SER A 369 -2.72 4.44 -4.49
N GLY A 370 -2.01 5.18 -5.35
CA GLY A 370 -2.25 5.19 -6.79
C GLY A 370 -2.12 3.81 -7.44
N THR A 371 -1.12 3.02 -7.06
CA THR A 371 -0.96 1.62 -7.52
C THR A 371 -2.08 0.74 -6.99
N LEU A 372 -2.52 0.93 -5.74
CA LEU A 372 -3.68 0.20 -5.21
C LEU A 372 -4.94 0.45 -6.04
N CYS A 373 -5.18 1.71 -6.43
CA CYS A 373 -6.28 2.10 -7.32
C CYS A 373 -6.13 1.48 -8.71
N GLU A 374 -4.93 1.48 -9.30
CA GLU A 374 -4.64 0.82 -10.58
C GLU A 374 -5.08 -0.65 -10.54
N MET A 375 -4.69 -1.38 -9.49
CA MET A 375 -5.05 -2.80 -9.35
C MET A 375 -6.56 -3.02 -9.21
N LEU A 376 -7.27 -2.15 -8.48
CA LEU A 376 -8.73 -2.21 -8.38
C LEU A 376 -9.40 -1.97 -9.74
N LEU A 377 -8.92 -0.98 -10.49
CA LEU A 377 -9.44 -0.67 -11.83
C LEU A 377 -9.17 -1.82 -12.80
N MET A 378 -8.00 -2.45 -12.74
CA MET A 378 -7.69 -3.63 -13.57
C MET A 378 -8.63 -4.80 -13.30
N VAL A 379 -9.01 -5.05 -12.03
CA VAL A 379 -10.01 -6.08 -11.69
C VAL A 379 -11.36 -5.76 -12.34
N GLN A 380 -11.79 -4.49 -12.31
CA GLN A 380 -13.06 -4.10 -12.92
C GLN A 380 -13.01 -4.15 -14.45
N ALA A 381 -11.90 -3.70 -15.06
CA ALA A 381 -11.68 -3.78 -16.49
C ALA A 381 -11.71 -5.24 -16.99
N TYR A 382 -11.02 -6.13 -16.29
CA TYR A 382 -11.04 -7.56 -16.58
C TYR A 382 -12.47 -8.15 -16.52
N LYS A 383 -13.23 -7.85 -15.46
CA LYS A 383 -14.63 -8.29 -15.32
C LYS A 383 -15.55 -7.74 -16.41
N ALA A 384 -15.30 -6.52 -16.88
CA ALA A 384 -16.04 -5.88 -17.96
C ALA A 384 -15.54 -6.28 -19.36
N ASN A 385 -14.56 -7.18 -19.47
CA ASN A 385 -13.87 -7.54 -20.72
C ASN A 385 -13.26 -6.35 -21.48
N VAL A 386 -12.84 -5.31 -20.73
CA VAL A 386 -12.16 -4.13 -21.26
C VAL A 386 -10.65 -4.40 -21.28
N ILE A 387 -10.00 -4.10 -22.40
CA ILE A 387 -8.54 -4.19 -22.52
C ILE A 387 -7.88 -3.09 -21.68
N CYS A 388 -6.95 -3.45 -20.79
CA CYS A 388 -6.22 -2.43 -20.03
C CYS A 388 -5.31 -1.61 -20.96
N PRO A 389 -5.29 -0.27 -20.84
CA PRO A 389 -4.33 0.55 -21.56
C PRO A 389 -2.91 0.31 -21.06
N ASN A 390 -1.93 0.49 -21.95
CA ASN A 390 -0.53 0.52 -21.54
C ASN A 390 -0.26 1.72 -20.64
N LYS A 391 0.76 1.61 -19.79
CA LYS A 391 1.18 2.70 -18.91
C LYS A 391 1.50 3.95 -19.73
N HIS A 392 1.01 5.10 -19.25
CA HIS A 392 1.29 6.37 -19.88
C HIS A 392 2.79 6.67 -19.85
N GLN A 393 3.32 7.07 -21.01
CA GLN A 393 4.66 7.62 -21.15
C GLN A 393 4.49 9.08 -21.55
N SER A 394 5.05 9.99 -20.75
CA SER A 394 5.00 11.40 -21.05
C SER A 394 5.93 11.74 -22.20
N ASP A 395 5.47 12.60 -23.11
CA ASP A 395 6.30 13.12 -24.19
C ASP A 395 7.53 13.83 -23.62
N PRO A 396 8.73 13.63 -24.18
CA PRO A 396 9.95 14.26 -23.69
C PRO A 396 9.92 15.78 -23.83
N GLU A 397 9.23 16.29 -24.85
CA GLU A 397 9.11 17.72 -25.13
C GLU A 397 7.69 18.05 -25.56
N LYS A 398 7.05 19.01 -24.87
CA LYS A 398 5.75 19.57 -25.27
C LYS A 398 5.89 21.06 -25.51
N PHE A 399 5.21 21.56 -26.54
CA PHE A 399 5.22 22.98 -26.89
C PHE A 399 3.82 23.57 -26.80
N TYR A 400 3.71 24.77 -26.25
CA TYR A 400 2.50 25.59 -26.31
C TYR A 400 2.87 26.98 -26.82
N ASN A 401 2.20 27.45 -27.89
CA ASN A 401 2.51 28.72 -28.56
C ASN A 401 4.01 28.88 -28.90
N ASN A 402 4.63 27.82 -29.44
CA ASN A 402 6.06 27.73 -29.79
C ASN A 402 7.01 27.94 -28.60
N ARG A 403 6.54 27.72 -27.36
CA ARG A 403 7.37 27.71 -26.16
C ARG A 403 7.38 26.32 -25.57
N LEU A 404 8.57 25.85 -25.22
CA LEU A 404 8.74 24.59 -24.50
C LEU A 404 8.06 24.70 -23.14
N LEU A 405 7.24 23.72 -22.80
CA LEU A 405 6.62 23.59 -21.48
C LEU A 405 7.61 22.91 -20.54
N GLU A 406 7.92 23.57 -19.41
CA GLU A 406 8.67 22.94 -18.32
C GLU A 406 7.81 21.92 -17.55
N SER A 407 6.55 22.29 -17.29
CA SER A 407 5.55 21.40 -16.70
C SER A 407 4.16 21.74 -17.21
N GLU A 408 3.29 20.74 -17.25
CA GLU A 408 1.89 20.86 -17.62
C GLU A 408 1.05 20.35 -16.44
N THR A 409 0.22 21.23 -15.88
CA THR A 409 -0.68 20.91 -14.77
C THR A 409 -1.99 21.66 -14.91
N TYR A 410 -2.99 21.26 -14.14
CA TYR A 410 -4.27 21.97 -14.02
C TYR A 410 -4.30 22.83 -12.74
N ILE A 411 -5.21 23.80 -12.68
CA ILE A 411 -5.47 24.59 -11.48
C ILE A 411 -6.05 23.65 -10.41
N GLY A 412 -5.37 23.56 -9.27
CA GLY A 412 -5.74 22.69 -8.14
C GLY A 412 -6.82 23.29 -7.24
N GLY A 413 -6.78 22.93 -5.95
CA GLY A 413 -7.70 23.45 -4.94
C GLY A 413 -7.53 24.95 -4.69
N HIS A 414 -8.64 25.64 -4.43
CA HIS A 414 -8.66 27.05 -4.04
C HIS A 414 -8.49 27.18 -2.53
N VAL A 415 -7.53 28.00 -2.08
CA VAL A 415 -7.26 28.21 -0.65
C VAL A 415 -7.24 29.71 -0.36
N GLU A 416 -8.09 30.14 0.59
CA GLU A 416 -8.18 31.54 1.03
C GLU A 416 -8.10 31.63 2.55
N CYS A 417 -7.27 32.55 3.05
CA CYS A 417 -7.31 33.00 4.44
C CYS A 417 -7.97 34.38 4.47
N LEU A 418 -9.29 34.40 4.71
CA LEU A 418 -10.09 35.63 4.68
C LEU A 418 -9.79 36.53 5.89
N GLU A 419 -9.69 35.92 7.07
CA GLU A 419 -9.45 36.61 8.33
C GLU A 419 -8.50 35.79 9.21
N SER A 420 -7.74 36.50 10.04
CA SER A 420 -6.85 35.93 11.04
C SER A 420 -7.14 36.56 12.40
N GLY A 421 -7.19 35.76 13.46
CA GLY A 421 -7.47 36.28 14.80
C GLY A 421 -7.96 35.21 15.77
N VAL A 422 -8.33 35.65 16.98
CA VAL A 422 -8.93 34.80 18.00
C VAL A 422 -10.44 34.99 17.94
N PHE A 423 -11.13 33.98 17.40
CA PHE A 423 -12.59 33.92 17.40
C PHE A 423 -13.04 32.95 18.48
N ARG A 424 -13.88 33.43 19.40
CA ARG A 424 -14.40 32.62 20.51
C ARG A 424 -15.89 32.86 20.69
N SER A 425 -16.61 31.84 21.12
CA SER A 425 -18.05 31.91 21.37
C SER A 425 -18.44 32.87 22.51
N ASP A 426 -17.50 33.21 23.39
CA ASP A 426 -17.70 34.13 24.53
C ASP A 426 -17.17 35.56 24.26
N LEU A 427 -16.65 35.82 23.06
CA LEU A 427 -16.21 37.15 22.64
C LEU A 427 -17.15 37.69 21.55
N PRO A 428 -17.85 38.82 21.80
CA PRO A 428 -18.68 39.43 20.79
C PRO A 428 -17.88 39.75 19.52
N THR A 429 -18.40 39.32 18.37
CA THR A 429 -17.83 39.60 17.04
C THR A 429 -18.80 40.47 16.27
N SER A 430 -18.28 41.45 15.53
CA SER A 430 -19.11 42.32 14.70
C SER A 430 -19.46 41.62 13.39
N PHE A 431 -20.74 41.60 13.04
CA PHE A 431 -21.22 41.07 11.77
C PHE A 431 -21.80 42.20 10.93
N LYS A 432 -21.44 42.24 9.65
CA LYS A 432 -22.08 43.08 8.65
C LYS A 432 -22.91 42.19 7.74
N LEU A 433 -24.22 42.20 7.98
CA LEU A 433 -25.17 41.33 7.29
C LEU A 433 -25.65 41.97 5.99
N ASP A 434 -25.96 41.15 4.98
CA ASP A 434 -26.58 41.57 3.73
C ASP A 434 -28.06 41.17 3.73
N PRO A 435 -29.01 42.13 3.88
CA PRO A 435 -30.44 41.84 3.93
C PRO A 435 -30.98 41.10 2.70
N SER A 436 -30.36 41.31 1.53
CA SER A 436 -30.79 40.66 0.29
C SER A 436 -30.51 39.16 0.30
N ALA A 437 -29.44 38.73 0.96
CA ALA A 437 -29.12 37.31 1.14
C ALA A 437 -30.15 36.61 2.05
N TYR A 438 -30.59 37.26 3.12
CA TYR A 438 -31.63 36.73 4.02
C TYR A 438 -32.99 36.63 3.33
N GLU A 439 -33.33 37.57 2.46
CA GLU A 439 -34.54 37.48 1.64
C GLU A 439 -34.54 36.24 0.76
N GLN A 440 -33.39 35.96 0.11
CA GLN A 440 -33.22 34.76 -0.70
C GLN A 440 -33.36 33.48 0.14
N LEU A 441 -32.77 33.43 1.33
CA LEU A 441 -32.90 32.29 2.25
C LEU A 441 -34.35 32.05 2.68
N ILE A 442 -35.07 33.12 3.05
CA ILE A 442 -36.48 33.05 3.44
C ILE A 442 -37.35 32.52 2.29
N ASN A 443 -37.15 33.03 1.08
CA ASN A 443 -37.91 32.61 -0.09
C ASN A 443 -37.65 31.14 -0.47
N ASN A 444 -36.44 30.63 -0.21
CA ASN A 444 -36.04 29.26 -0.50
C ASN A 444 -36.29 28.28 0.67
N LEU A 445 -36.68 28.76 1.85
CA LEU A 445 -36.72 27.98 3.09
C LEU A 445 -37.51 26.68 2.96
N ASP A 446 -38.69 26.73 2.33
CA ASP A 446 -39.52 25.53 2.16
C ASP A 446 -38.85 24.48 1.27
N ARG A 447 -38.27 24.92 0.15
CA ARG A 447 -37.52 24.05 -0.77
C ARG A 447 -36.35 23.40 -0.04
N ASP A 448 -35.60 24.18 0.72
CA ASP A 448 -34.37 23.73 1.37
C ASP A 448 -34.67 22.75 2.51
N LEU A 449 -35.74 22.98 3.27
CA LEU A 449 -36.19 22.03 4.30
C LEU A 449 -36.70 20.72 3.69
N GLN A 450 -37.49 20.79 2.61
CA GLN A 450 -37.90 19.57 1.90
C GLN A 450 -36.71 18.79 1.34
N TYR A 451 -35.70 19.49 0.81
CA TYR A 451 -34.46 18.87 0.34
C TYR A 451 -33.70 18.19 1.49
N ALA A 452 -33.54 18.87 2.63
CA ALA A 452 -32.90 18.31 3.81
C ALA A 452 -33.62 17.05 4.30
N ILE A 453 -34.95 17.01 4.28
CA ILE A 453 -35.72 15.83 4.71
C ILE A 453 -35.63 14.69 3.69
N ARG A 454 -35.91 14.97 2.42
CA ARG A 454 -36.05 13.93 1.39
C ARG A 454 -34.71 13.43 0.85
N VAL A 455 -33.74 14.32 0.68
CA VAL A 455 -32.47 13.99 0.03
C VAL A 455 -31.40 13.67 1.07
N GLU A 456 -31.19 14.55 2.05
CA GLU A 456 -30.16 14.34 3.08
C GLU A 456 -30.61 13.32 4.12
N GLY A 457 -31.83 13.50 4.65
CA GLY A 457 -32.43 12.62 5.64
C GLY A 457 -32.96 11.31 5.05
N LYS A 458 -33.21 11.25 3.74
CA LYS A 458 -33.87 10.11 3.06
C LYS A 458 -35.19 9.72 3.71
N MET A 459 -35.92 10.70 4.23
CA MET A 459 -37.20 10.54 4.91
C MET A 459 -38.34 11.00 4.01
N ASP A 460 -39.53 10.45 4.26
CA ASP A 460 -40.73 10.98 3.64
C ASP A 460 -41.22 12.21 4.41
N LEU A 461 -41.63 13.23 3.68
CA LEU A 461 -42.11 14.49 4.25
C LEU A 461 -43.35 14.25 5.14
N ASP A 462 -44.19 13.31 4.76
CA ASP A 462 -45.44 12.98 5.45
C ASP A 462 -45.21 12.39 6.85
N THR A 463 -43.99 11.93 7.13
CA THR A 463 -43.60 11.39 8.45
C THR A 463 -43.12 12.45 9.42
N VAL A 464 -42.96 13.71 8.96
CA VAL A 464 -42.43 14.81 9.77
C VAL A 464 -43.58 15.56 10.45
N SER A 465 -43.69 15.40 11.77
CA SER A 465 -44.78 15.97 12.57
C SER A 465 -44.60 17.44 12.94
N ASN A 466 -43.37 17.95 12.91
CA ASN A 466 -43.02 19.29 13.37
C ASN A 466 -42.49 20.20 12.24
N TYR A 467 -42.80 19.89 10.98
CA TYR A 467 -42.29 20.61 9.81
C TYR A 467 -42.59 22.11 9.88
N ASP A 468 -43.87 22.46 10.07
CA ASP A 468 -44.30 23.86 10.13
C ASP A 468 -43.74 24.58 11.35
N GLU A 469 -43.58 23.90 12.49
CA GLU A 469 -42.99 24.48 13.70
C GLU A 469 -41.54 24.89 13.46
N VAL A 470 -40.72 23.98 12.91
CA VAL A 470 -39.31 24.23 12.63
C VAL A 470 -39.15 25.29 11.53
N LYS A 471 -39.95 25.21 10.47
CA LYS A 471 -39.97 26.20 9.39
C LYS A 471 -40.26 27.60 9.92
N ASN A 472 -41.29 27.76 10.74
CA ASN A 472 -41.65 29.05 11.32
C ASN A 472 -40.56 29.55 12.28
N ALA A 473 -39.96 28.68 13.10
CA ALA A 473 -38.88 29.06 14.01
C ALA A 473 -37.63 29.57 13.27
N ILE A 474 -37.28 28.98 12.12
CA ILE A 474 -36.18 29.45 11.28
C ILE A 474 -36.54 30.76 10.59
N PHE A 475 -37.76 30.86 10.04
CA PHE A 475 -38.26 32.06 9.37
C PHE A 475 -38.18 33.29 10.29
N GLU A 476 -38.65 33.19 11.54
CA GLU A 476 -38.64 34.30 12.49
C GLU A 476 -37.21 34.76 12.83
N LYS A 477 -36.26 33.83 13.02
CA LYS A 477 -34.86 34.17 13.25
C LYS A 477 -34.21 34.86 12.05
N ALA A 478 -34.47 34.35 10.84
CA ALA A 478 -33.93 34.93 9.61
C ALA A 478 -34.50 36.34 9.37
N LYS A 479 -35.80 36.54 9.63
CA LYS A 479 -36.47 37.83 9.51
C LYS A 479 -35.96 38.85 10.53
N LEU A 480 -35.68 38.41 11.77
CA LEU A 480 -35.04 39.25 12.78
C LEU A 480 -33.67 39.75 12.30
N LEU A 481 -32.83 38.84 11.77
CA LEU A 481 -31.50 39.19 11.25
C LEU A 481 -31.56 40.09 10.02
N GLN A 482 -32.58 39.96 9.18
CA GLN A 482 -32.81 40.83 8.02
C GLN A 482 -33.18 42.26 8.43
N GLN A 483 -33.91 42.45 9.53
CA GLN A 483 -34.46 43.75 9.93
C GLN A 483 -33.57 44.55 10.90
N HIS A 484 -32.72 43.88 11.67
CA HIS A 484 -31.95 44.50 12.76
C HIS A 484 -30.54 44.99 12.37
N PHE A 485 -30.15 44.91 11.09
CA PHE A 485 -28.85 45.39 10.59
C PHE A 485 -28.96 46.14 9.27
#